data_AF-A0A557QFH4-F1
#
_entry.id   AF-A0A557QFH4-F1
#
_cell.length_a   1.000
_cell.length_b   1.000
_cell.length_c   1.000
_cell.angle_alpha   90.00
_cell.angle_beta   90.00
_cell.angle_gamma   90.00
#
_symmetry.space_group_name_H-M   'P 1'
#
loop_
_entity.id
_entity.type
_entity.pdbx_description
1 polymer ?
#
loop_
_entity_poly.entity_id
_entity_poly.type
_entity_poly.pdbx_seq_one_letter_code
_entity_poly.pdbx_strand_id
1 'polypeptide(L)'
;MNGVYSINSPRRLFERLVRSFTAFCELPSEDGILDVIFPLYHLREWICPGGFASYKNKPEDARTKEELLHAHLHAMPEYEVVRSLCNAVKHYNAETLSDRTDVLEGFRAGLGRVGDSLGVTHFMVDGREIRDLFWPIYEVYFGYFHEAQPGNQPDAAR
;
A
#
# COMPACT_ATOMS: atom_id res chain seq x y z
N MET A 1 17.00 18.30 -1.57
CA MET A 1 15.92 17.71 -2.39
C MET A 1 15.52 16.42 -1.73
N ASN A 2 14.25 16.25 -1.36
CA ASN A 2 13.75 14.98 -0.84
C ASN A 2 13.04 14.27 -2.01
N GLY A 3 13.32 12.98 -2.22
CA GLY A 3 12.74 12.18 -3.30
C GLY A 3 13.72 11.78 -4.41
N VAL A 4 13.20 11.16 -5.48
CA VAL A 4 13.95 10.62 -6.62
C VAL A 4 13.36 11.16 -7.92
N TYR A 5 14.10 12.04 -8.61
CA TYR A 5 13.69 12.72 -9.85
C TYR A 5 12.29 13.37 -9.74
N SER A 6 11.32 12.91 -10.54
CA SER A 6 9.95 13.42 -10.59
C SER A 6 9.07 12.94 -9.42
N ILE A 7 9.52 11.96 -8.65
CA ILE A 7 8.87 11.50 -7.42
C ILE A 7 9.45 12.31 -6.26
N ASN A 8 8.93 13.53 -6.08
CA ASN A 8 9.50 14.54 -5.17
C ASN A 8 8.49 15.06 -4.13
N SER A 9 7.32 14.42 -4.02
CA SER A 9 6.31 14.74 -3.00
C SER A 9 5.49 13.51 -2.64
N PRO A 10 4.81 13.49 -1.48
CA PRO A 10 3.90 12.40 -1.10
C PRO A 10 2.82 12.17 -2.16
N ARG A 11 2.29 13.26 -2.74
CA ARG A 11 1.30 13.21 -3.82
C ARG A 11 1.83 12.44 -5.03
N ARG A 12 3.05 12.74 -5.50
CA ARG A 12 3.65 12.06 -6.66
C ARG A 12 3.93 10.58 -6.38
N LEU A 13 4.34 10.24 -5.16
CA LEU A 13 4.51 8.85 -4.76
C LEU A 13 3.17 8.09 -4.70
N PHE A 14 2.10 8.74 -4.23
CA PHE A 14 0.75 8.19 -4.28
C PHE A 14 0.25 7.99 -5.72
N GLU A 15 0.47 8.94 -6.62
CA GLU A 15 0.12 8.77 -8.04
C GLU A 15 0.88 7.58 -8.68
N ARG A 16 2.13 7.33 -8.27
CA ARG A 16 2.87 6.12 -8.66
C ARG A 16 2.22 4.87 -8.07
N LEU A 17 1.86 4.87 -6.79
CA LEU A 17 1.14 3.77 -6.14
C LEU A 17 -0.13 3.40 -6.92
N VAL A 18 -0.98 4.39 -7.26
CA VAL A 18 -2.21 4.16 -8.01
C VAL A 18 -1.92 3.44 -9.33
N ARG A 19 -0.99 3.96 -10.13
CA ARG A 19 -0.63 3.35 -11.43
C ARG A 19 -0.07 1.93 -11.27
N SER A 20 0.87 1.75 -10.35
CA SER A 20 1.50 0.45 -10.12
C SER A 20 0.51 -0.57 -9.58
N PHE A 21 -0.39 -0.18 -8.68
CA PHE A 21 -1.35 -1.10 -8.08
C PHE A 21 -2.46 -1.49 -9.05
N THR A 22 -2.94 -0.55 -9.87
CA THR A 22 -3.87 -0.88 -10.97
C THR A 22 -3.24 -1.86 -11.95
N ALA A 23 -2.02 -1.56 -12.43
CA ALA A 23 -1.31 -2.46 -13.35
C ALA A 23 -1.08 -3.85 -12.75
N PHE A 24 -0.71 -3.92 -11.47
CA PHE A 24 -0.53 -5.18 -10.76
C PHE A 24 -1.84 -5.96 -10.59
N CYS A 25 -2.97 -5.28 -10.36
CA CYS A 25 -4.26 -5.97 -10.27
C CYS A 25 -4.71 -6.55 -11.61
N GLU A 26 -4.40 -5.89 -12.72
CA GLU A 26 -4.71 -6.34 -14.08
C GLU A 26 -3.82 -7.51 -14.53
N LEU A 27 -2.52 -7.41 -14.24
CA LEU A 27 -1.52 -8.42 -14.60
C LEU A 27 -0.52 -8.58 -13.44
N PRO A 28 -0.84 -9.45 -12.45
CA PRO A 28 0.05 -9.70 -11.34
C PRO A 28 1.41 -10.23 -11.80
N SER A 29 2.50 -9.65 -11.28
CA SER A 29 3.87 -10.08 -11.54
C SER A 29 4.77 -9.78 -10.34
N GLU A 30 5.90 -10.48 -10.23
CA GLU A 30 6.89 -10.26 -9.17
C GLU A 30 7.45 -8.83 -9.19
N ASP A 31 7.77 -8.31 -10.37
CA ASP A 31 8.18 -6.90 -10.55
C ASP A 31 7.08 -5.94 -10.09
N GLY A 32 5.81 -6.27 -10.39
CA GLY A 32 4.65 -5.51 -9.94
C GLY A 32 4.52 -5.47 -8.42
N ILE A 33 4.87 -6.55 -7.72
CA ILE A 33 4.91 -6.57 -6.24
C ILE A 33 5.93 -5.55 -5.74
N LEU A 34 7.14 -5.53 -6.29
CA LEU A 34 8.18 -4.59 -5.89
C LEU A 34 7.75 -3.13 -6.16
N ASP A 35 7.12 -2.89 -7.30
CA ASP A 35 6.59 -1.59 -7.69
C ASP A 35 5.47 -1.08 -6.77
N VAL A 36 4.68 -1.97 -6.17
CA VAL A 36 3.56 -1.64 -5.28
C VAL A 36 3.98 -1.58 -3.82
N ILE A 37 4.82 -2.52 -3.37
CA ILE A 37 5.20 -2.63 -1.96
C ILE A 37 6.02 -1.43 -1.49
N PHE A 38 6.91 -0.92 -2.36
CA PHE A 38 7.75 0.23 -2.05
C PHE A 38 6.92 1.47 -1.71
N PRO A 39 6.00 1.94 -2.57
CA PRO A 39 5.18 3.08 -2.23
C PRO A 39 4.17 2.78 -1.11
N LEU A 40 3.59 1.57 -1.01
CA LEU A 40 2.70 1.23 0.11
C LEU A 40 3.39 1.42 1.46
N TYR A 41 4.64 0.97 1.56
CA TYR A 41 5.43 1.12 2.77
C TYR A 41 5.90 2.56 2.97
N HIS A 42 6.66 3.13 2.03
CA HIS A 42 7.35 4.41 2.28
C HIS A 42 6.47 5.66 2.23
N LEU A 43 5.26 5.59 1.65
CA LEU A 43 4.39 6.77 1.54
C LEU A 43 4.01 7.37 2.90
N ARG A 44 3.86 6.56 3.96
CA ARG A 44 3.63 7.07 5.33
C ARG A 44 4.77 7.98 5.81
N GLU A 45 6.01 7.62 5.48
CA GLU A 45 7.22 8.33 5.93
C GLU A 45 7.33 9.67 5.22
N TRP A 46 6.82 9.74 3.99
CA TRP A 46 6.76 10.98 3.21
C TRP A 46 5.64 11.89 3.70
N ILE A 47 4.50 11.32 4.10
CA ILE A 47 3.36 12.07 4.65
C ILE A 47 3.67 12.61 6.06
N CYS A 48 4.28 11.79 6.93
CA CYS A 48 4.64 12.15 8.29
C CYS A 48 6.15 11.91 8.55
N PRO A 49 7.04 12.82 8.11
CA PRO A 49 8.49 12.63 8.24
C PRO A 49 9.01 12.52 9.68
N GLY A 50 8.30 13.12 10.64
CA GLY A 50 8.62 13.00 12.07
C GLY A 50 8.26 11.64 12.67
N GLY A 51 7.46 10.83 11.96
CA GLY A 51 7.01 9.51 12.36
C GLY A 51 6.40 9.47 13.77
N PHE A 52 6.50 8.33 14.44
CA PHE A 52 6.02 8.16 15.81
C PHE A 52 6.60 9.19 16.79
N ALA A 53 7.84 9.63 16.58
CA ALA A 53 8.49 10.58 17.46
C ALA A 53 7.80 11.95 17.50
N SER A 54 7.08 12.35 16.44
CA SER A 54 6.39 13.64 16.39
C SER A 54 5.13 13.70 17.24
N TYR A 55 4.52 12.55 17.54
CA TYR A 55 3.24 12.49 18.27
C TYR A 55 3.21 11.56 19.49
N LYS A 56 4.32 10.89 19.84
CA LYS A 56 4.38 9.94 20.98
C LYS A 56 3.88 10.51 22.32
N ASN A 57 4.04 11.81 22.54
CA ASN A 57 3.64 12.50 23.77
C ASN A 57 2.38 13.37 23.58
N LYS A 58 1.74 13.31 22.41
CA LYS A 58 0.53 14.08 22.11
C LYS A 58 -0.70 13.21 22.37
N PRO A 59 -1.73 13.73 23.07
CA PRO A 59 -3.04 13.10 23.07
C PRO A 59 -3.62 13.08 21.64
N GLU A 60 -4.53 12.16 21.37
CA GLU A 60 -5.02 11.89 20.01
C GLU A 60 -5.72 13.10 19.36
N ASP A 61 -6.48 13.86 20.15
CA ASP A 61 -7.16 15.10 19.75
C ASP A 61 -6.21 16.24 19.37
N ALA A 62 -4.94 16.17 19.79
CA ALA A 62 -3.90 17.15 19.45
C ALA A 62 -3.01 16.71 18.26
N ARG A 63 -3.29 15.56 17.63
CA ARG A 63 -2.51 15.04 16.50
C ARG A 63 -2.97 15.67 15.19
N THR A 64 -2.02 15.92 14.29
CA THR A 64 -2.37 16.35 12.93
C THR A 64 -2.96 15.20 12.11
N LYS A 65 -3.58 15.50 10.96
CA LYS A 65 -4.11 14.48 10.04
C LYS A 65 -3.03 13.47 9.61
N GLU A 66 -1.81 13.95 9.39
CA GLU A 66 -0.64 13.14 9.01
C GLU A 66 -0.22 12.20 10.14
N GLU A 67 -0.26 12.68 11.39
CA GLU A 67 0.08 11.90 12.58
C GLU A 67 -0.97 10.83 12.87
N LEU A 68 -2.26 11.15 12.69
CA LEU A 68 -3.37 10.20 12.79
C LEU A 68 -3.27 9.11 11.71
N LEU A 69 -3.00 9.49 10.45
CA LEU A 69 -2.77 8.53 9.36
C LEU A 69 -1.60 7.60 9.68
N HIS A 70 -0.47 8.16 10.11
CA HIS A 70 0.72 7.39 10.45
C HIS A 70 0.43 6.39 11.58
N ALA A 71 -0.26 6.82 12.64
CA ALA A 71 -0.65 5.95 13.74
C ALA A 71 -1.63 4.84 13.29
N HIS A 72 -2.61 5.19 12.47
CA HIS A 72 -3.59 4.24 11.95
C HIS A 72 -2.93 3.15 11.11
N LEU A 73 -2.08 3.52 10.13
CA LEU A 73 -1.34 2.56 9.31
C LEU A 73 -0.49 1.62 10.17
N HIS A 74 0.19 2.13 11.20
CA HIS A 74 0.99 1.30 12.10
C HIS A 74 0.18 0.29 12.93
N ALA A 75 -1.12 0.54 13.14
CA ALA A 75 -2.01 -0.38 13.84
C ALA A 75 -2.63 -1.44 12.93
N MET A 76 -2.50 -1.31 11.60
CA MET A 76 -3.09 -2.25 10.64
C MET A 76 -2.26 -3.54 10.53
N PRO A 77 -2.87 -4.72 10.71
CA PRO A 77 -2.19 -6.00 10.49
C PRO A 77 -1.62 -6.16 9.08
N GLU A 78 -2.36 -5.71 8.06
CA GLU A 78 -1.92 -5.72 6.65
C GLU A 78 -0.65 -4.91 6.46
N TYR A 79 -0.57 -3.75 7.11
CA TYR A 79 0.57 -2.86 7.02
C TYR A 79 1.82 -3.47 7.65
N GLU A 80 1.65 -4.22 8.75
CA GLU A 80 2.74 -4.97 9.36
C GLU A 80 3.32 -6.02 8.41
N VAL A 81 2.47 -6.74 7.68
CA VAL A 81 2.90 -7.71 6.67
C VAL A 81 3.67 -7.01 5.55
N VAL A 82 3.14 -5.92 4.98
CA VAL A 82 3.81 -5.12 3.94
C VAL A 82 5.16 -4.58 4.41
N ARG A 83 5.22 -4.06 5.64
CA ARG A 83 6.47 -3.60 6.27
C ARG A 83 7.49 -4.74 6.40
N SER A 84 7.04 -5.89 6.87
CA SER A 84 7.88 -7.08 7.05
C SER A 84 8.47 -7.55 5.71
N LEU A 85 7.63 -7.69 4.69
CA LEU A 85 8.03 -8.06 3.33
C LEU A 85 9.03 -7.04 2.74
N CYS A 86 8.72 -5.73 2.81
CA CYS A 86 9.60 -4.70 2.28
C CYS A 86 10.98 -4.70 2.96
N ASN A 87 11.01 -4.92 4.28
CA ASN A 87 12.27 -5.03 5.02
C ASN A 87 13.03 -6.32 4.67
N ALA A 88 12.34 -7.46 4.53
CA ALA A 88 12.97 -8.73 4.18
C ALA A 88 13.60 -8.68 2.78
N VAL A 89 12.91 -8.10 1.80
CA VAL A 89 13.43 -7.86 0.45
C VAL A 89 14.65 -6.95 0.49
N LYS A 90 14.55 -5.81 1.20
CA LYS A 90 15.64 -4.84 1.35
C LYS A 90 16.92 -5.45 1.95
N HIS A 91 16.77 -6.37 2.91
CA HIS A 91 17.89 -7.00 3.59
C HIS A 91 18.30 -8.36 3.00
N TYR A 92 17.65 -8.81 1.92
CA TYR A 92 17.82 -10.15 1.35
C TYR A 92 17.73 -11.26 2.41
N ASN A 93 16.67 -11.21 3.24
CA ASN A 93 16.45 -12.23 4.27
C ASN A 93 15.66 -13.41 3.68
N ALA A 94 16.37 -14.31 2.99
CA ALA A 94 15.78 -15.44 2.29
C ALA A 94 15.02 -16.40 3.21
N GLU A 95 15.56 -16.70 4.40
CA GLU A 95 14.93 -17.60 5.38
C GLU A 95 13.57 -17.07 5.88
N THR A 96 13.42 -15.75 5.96
CA THR A 96 12.14 -15.15 6.39
C THR A 96 11.07 -15.24 5.31
N LEU A 97 11.44 -15.25 4.03
CA LEU A 97 10.47 -15.21 2.93
C LEU A 97 10.07 -16.60 2.45
N SER A 98 10.98 -17.58 2.44
CA SER A 98 10.73 -18.92 1.89
C SER A 98 9.53 -19.63 2.51
N ASP A 99 9.32 -19.45 3.82
CA ASP A 99 8.26 -20.14 4.55
C ASP A 99 6.95 -19.35 4.58
N ARG A 100 6.96 -18.13 4.03
CA ARG A 100 5.83 -17.19 4.08
C ARG A 100 5.20 -16.94 2.74
N THR A 101 5.96 -17.06 1.65
CA THR A 101 5.49 -16.72 0.30
C THR A 101 5.24 -17.97 -0.54
N ASP A 102 4.14 -17.97 -1.29
CA ASP A 102 3.82 -19.03 -2.25
C ASP A 102 3.25 -18.42 -3.54
N VAL A 103 3.39 -19.13 -4.65
CA VAL A 103 2.91 -18.71 -5.97
C VAL A 103 1.98 -19.78 -6.52
N LEU A 104 0.74 -19.39 -6.79
CA LEU A 104 -0.28 -20.27 -7.34
C LEU A 104 -0.68 -19.80 -8.73
N GLU A 105 -0.57 -20.68 -9.71
CA GLU A 105 -1.01 -20.39 -11.07
C GLU A 105 -2.44 -20.87 -11.33
N GLY A 106 -3.10 -20.16 -12.25
CA GLY A 106 -4.42 -20.46 -12.75
C GLY A 106 -5.54 -19.92 -11.86
N PHE A 107 -6.69 -19.68 -12.48
CA PHE A 107 -7.88 -19.19 -11.79
C PHE A 107 -8.36 -20.20 -10.74
N ARG A 108 -8.55 -19.72 -9.50
CA ARG A 108 -8.97 -20.54 -8.35
C ARG A 108 -10.18 -19.93 -7.67
N ALA A 109 -11.17 -20.75 -7.37
CA ALA A 109 -12.32 -20.32 -6.57
C ALA A 109 -11.86 -19.81 -5.19
N GLY A 110 -12.33 -18.62 -4.80
CA GLY A 110 -11.92 -17.96 -3.56
C GLY A 110 -10.68 -17.06 -3.67
N LEU A 111 -9.91 -17.14 -4.76
CA LEU A 111 -8.76 -16.25 -5.03
C LEU A 111 -8.95 -15.41 -6.30
N GLY A 112 -9.62 -15.98 -7.30
CA GLY A 112 -9.93 -15.32 -8.56
C GLY A 112 -10.90 -14.17 -8.36
N ARG A 113 -10.57 -13.02 -8.95
CA ARG A 113 -11.38 -11.80 -8.93
C ARG A 113 -12.12 -11.63 -10.26
N VAL A 114 -13.20 -10.85 -10.24
CA VAL A 114 -13.91 -10.48 -11.47
C VAL A 114 -12.95 -9.72 -12.38
N GLY A 115 -12.78 -10.21 -13.61
CA GLY A 115 -11.84 -9.63 -14.58
C GLY A 115 -10.48 -10.33 -14.63
N ASP A 116 -10.16 -11.22 -13.69
CA ASP A 116 -8.93 -12.01 -13.77
C ASP A 116 -8.96 -12.94 -15.00
N SER A 117 -7.79 -13.11 -15.63
CA SER A 117 -7.63 -14.12 -16.68
C SER A 117 -7.66 -15.54 -16.09
N LEU A 118 -7.98 -16.55 -16.91
CA LEU A 118 -7.95 -17.95 -16.47
C LEU A 118 -6.54 -18.44 -16.09
N GLY A 119 -5.50 -17.77 -16.61
CA GLY A 119 -4.09 -18.03 -16.31
C GLY A 119 -3.48 -17.04 -15.32
N VAL A 120 -4.29 -16.37 -14.49
CA VAL A 120 -3.79 -15.42 -13.49
C VAL A 120 -2.81 -16.09 -12.52
N THR A 121 -1.80 -15.33 -12.11
CA THR A 121 -0.86 -15.71 -11.05
C THR A 121 -1.31 -15.09 -9.73
N HIS A 122 -1.45 -15.91 -8.70
CA HIS A 122 -1.75 -15.50 -7.35
C HIS A 122 -0.47 -15.55 -6.51
N PHE A 123 -0.16 -14.43 -5.86
CA PHE A 123 0.95 -14.34 -4.93
C PHE A 123 0.40 -14.37 -3.50
N MET A 124 0.85 -15.35 -2.73
CA MET A 124 0.37 -15.60 -1.38
C MET A 124 1.43 -15.18 -0.36
N VAL A 125 0.98 -14.63 0.76
CA VAL A 125 1.82 -14.29 1.91
C VAL A 125 1.08 -14.71 3.18
N ASP A 126 1.69 -15.57 3.99
CA ASP A 126 1.10 -16.12 5.22
C ASP A 126 -0.30 -16.74 4.96
N GLY A 127 -0.47 -17.39 3.81
CA GLY A 127 -1.73 -18.00 3.37
C GLY A 127 -2.80 -17.02 2.86
N ARG A 128 -2.51 -15.72 2.78
CA ARG A 128 -3.41 -14.69 2.25
C ARG A 128 -2.95 -14.21 0.88
N GLU A 129 -3.89 -13.83 0.02
CA GLU A 129 -3.56 -13.29 -1.29
C GLU A 129 -3.01 -11.85 -1.16
N ILE A 130 -1.94 -11.51 -1.88
CA ILE A 130 -1.21 -10.25 -1.66
C ILE A 130 -2.02 -9.00 -2.02
N ARG A 131 -2.91 -9.07 -3.01
CA ARG A 131 -3.85 -8.00 -3.35
C ARG A 131 -4.84 -7.76 -2.21
N ASP A 132 -5.17 -8.76 -1.39
CA ASP A 132 -5.99 -8.59 -0.18
C ASP A 132 -5.23 -7.91 0.97
N LEU A 133 -3.89 -8.01 0.97
CA LEU A 133 -3.02 -7.28 1.90
C LEU A 133 -2.80 -5.83 1.45
N PHE A 134 -2.66 -5.62 0.14
CA PHE A 134 -2.41 -4.30 -0.43
C PHE A 134 -3.65 -3.39 -0.41
N TRP A 135 -4.83 -3.96 -0.70
CA TRP A 135 -6.04 -3.18 -0.88
C TRP A 135 -6.43 -2.31 0.32
N PRO A 136 -6.48 -2.81 1.57
CA PRO A 136 -6.88 -1.98 2.71
C PRO A 136 -5.93 -0.80 2.98
N ILE A 137 -4.63 -0.99 2.76
CA ILE A 137 -3.63 0.07 2.91
C ILE A 137 -3.80 1.11 1.80
N TYR A 138 -4.03 0.65 0.57
CA TYR A 138 -4.32 1.51 -0.57
C TYR A 138 -5.56 2.39 -0.31
N GLU A 139 -6.65 1.81 0.21
CA GLU A 139 -7.88 2.55 0.53
C GLU A 139 -7.63 3.68 1.54
N VAL A 140 -6.82 3.44 2.57
CA VAL A 140 -6.43 4.45 3.55
C VAL A 140 -5.70 5.62 2.89
N TYR A 141 -4.72 5.35 2.02
CA TYR A 141 -4.04 6.41 1.27
C TYR A 141 -4.99 7.11 0.29
N PHE A 142 -5.86 6.35 -0.38
CA PHE A 142 -6.83 6.89 -1.31
C PHE A 142 -7.75 7.91 -0.62
N GLY A 143 -8.33 7.54 0.53
CA GLY A 143 -9.14 8.43 1.36
C GLY A 143 -8.36 9.67 1.79
N TYR A 144 -7.16 9.49 2.35
CA TYR A 144 -6.31 10.60 2.78
C TYR A 144 -6.09 11.66 1.68
N PHE A 145 -5.79 11.20 0.47
CA PHE A 145 -5.44 12.05 -0.66
C PHE A 145 -6.65 12.63 -1.42
N HIS A 146 -7.83 12.01 -1.34
CA HIS A 146 -9.05 12.48 -2.01
C HIS A 146 -9.99 13.28 -1.10
N GLU A 147 -10.04 13.01 0.21
CA GLU A 147 -10.75 13.86 1.18
C GLU A 147 -10.12 15.27 1.29
N ALA A 148 -8.87 15.42 0.83
CA ALA A 148 -8.17 16.70 0.80
C ALA A 148 -8.64 17.63 -0.34
N GLN A 149 -9.66 17.26 -1.13
CA GLN A 149 -10.25 18.13 -2.16
C GLN A 149 -11.62 18.69 -1.71
N PRO A 150 -11.69 19.92 -1.18
CA PRO A 150 -12.95 20.65 -1.14
C PRO A 150 -13.29 21.08 -2.58
N GLY A 151 -14.25 20.43 -3.25
CA GLY A 151 -14.71 20.94 -4.55
C GLY A 151 -15.57 20.04 -5.45
N ASN A 152 -15.62 18.72 -5.28
CA ASN A 152 -16.51 17.88 -6.12
C ASN A 152 -17.83 17.59 -5.39
N GLN A 153 -18.69 18.61 -5.28
CA GLN A 153 -20.13 18.34 -5.26
C GLN A 153 -20.53 17.98 -6.70
N PRO A 154 -21.16 16.83 -6.95
CA PRO A 154 -21.83 16.64 -8.22
C PRO A 154 -22.94 17.68 -8.30
N ASP A 155 -22.90 18.53 -9.33
CA ASP A 155 -24.04 19.35 -9.71
C ASP A 155 -25.27 18.44 -9.77
N ALA A 156 -26.23 18.71 -8.88
CA ALA A 156 -27.53 18.12 -8.94
C ALA A 156 -28.11 18.46 -10.31
N ALA A 157 -28.24 17.45 -11.17
CA ALA A 157 -28.93 17.57 -12.44
C ALA A 157 -30.32 18.20 -12.20
N ARG A 158 -30.57 19.32 -12.88
CA ARG A 158 -31.90 19.82 -13.20
C ARG A 158 -32.21 19.43 -14.64
#